data_AF-A0A7X6FPA5-F1
#
_entry.id   AF-A0A7X6FPA5-F1
#
_cell.length_a   1.000
_cell.length_b   1.000
_cell.length_c   1.000
_cell.angle_alpha   90.00
_cell.angle_beta   90.00
_cell.angle_gamma   90.00
#
_symmetry.space_group_name_H-M   'P 1'
#
loop_
_entity.id
_entity.type
_entity.pdbx_description
1 polymer ?
#
loop_
_entity_poly.entity_id
_entity_poly.type
_entity_poly.pdbx_seq_one_letter_code
_entity_poly.pdbx_strand_id
1 'polypeptide(L)'
;MSGTKIVGDVVKHYRMLAHKRKAIVFCVSIKHSLAMVEQFQAAGYRAAHIDGESQNRDELIRAFEDGRIEILSSVDLVSEGFDLPAIEVAILCRPTHSLSLFLQQIGRVLRPVYAPGYDLETQEGRIQAIAAGPKPYALILDHSANTIDKDKGGRGHGLPDDDRDWTLAGRKRKARRCRRRRRTGSHDPTMPFLLSCS
;
A
#
# COMPACT_ATOMS: atom_id res chain seq x y z
N MET A 1 -8.89 -24.44 5.00
CA MET A 1 -8.42 -23.23 4.26
C MET A 1 -8.38 -22.10 5.27
N SER A 2 -7.18 -21.61 5.64
CA SER A 2 -7.05 -20.53 6.62
C SER A 2 -7.46 -19.22 5.95
N GLY A 3 -8.74 -18.86 6.12
CA GLY A 3 -9.32 -17.64 5.59
C GLY A 3 -8.60 -16.44 6.19
N THR A 4 -7.90 -15.70 5.34
CA THR A 4 -7.44 -14.37 5.71
C THR A 4 -8.69 -13.56 6.02
N LYS A 5 -8.90 -13.19 7.29
CA LYS A 5 -9.97 -12.28 7.68
C LYS A 5 -9.78 -10.98 6.89
N ILE A 6 -10.58 -10.78 5.85
CA ILE A 6 -10.73 -9.47 5.22
C ILE A 6 -11.51 -8.64 6.23
N VAL A 7 -10.84 -7.66 6.84
CA VAL A 7 -11.46 -6.81 7.86
C VAL A 7 -12.27 -5.73 7.15
N GLY A 8 -13.58 -5.94 7.08
CA GLY A 8 -14.54 -4.87 6.81
C GLY A 8 -14.88 -4.60 5.34
N ASP A 9 -16.05 -3.99 5.15
CA ASP A 9 -16.57 -3.51 3.87
C ASP A 9 -15.84 -2.21 3.50
N VAL A 10 -14.87 -2.34 2.59
CA VAL A 10 -13.99 -1.26 2.11
C VAL A 10 -14.79 -0.12 1.51
N VAL A 11 -15.78 -0.43 0.68
CA VAL A 11 -16.59 0.57 -0.04
C VAL A 11 -17.46 1.34 0.94
N LYS A 12 -18.06 0.66 1.92
CA LYS A 12 -18.84 1.31 2.98
C LYS A 12 -17.98 2.24 3.82
N HIS A 13 -16.80 1.82 4.26
CA HIS A 13 -15.89 2.67 5.04
C HIS A 13 -15.44 3.89 4.26
N TYR A 14 -15.04 3.73 3.00
CA TYR A 14 -14.72 4.85 2.12
C TYR A 14 -15.90 5.80 1.97
N ARG A 15 -17.12 5.29 1.74
CA ARG A 15 -18.32 6.12 1.65
C ARG A 15 -18.61 6.91 2.92
N MET A 16 -18.34 6.37 4.10
CA MET A 16 -18.60 7.07 5.37
C MET A 16 -17.52 8.12 5.70
N LEU A 17 -16.25 7.83 5.41
CA LEU A 17 -15.11 8.62 5.91
C LEU A 17 -14.47 9.51 4.84
N ALA A 18 -14.66 9.20 3.57
CA ALA A 18 -13.84 9.69 2.47
C ALA A 18 -14.64 9.94 1.18
N HIS A 19 -15.96 10.06 1.25
CA HIS A 19 -16.81 10.22 0.07
C HIS A 19 -16.32 11.36 -0.85
N LYS A 20 -16.22 11.06 -2.15
CA LYS A 20 -15.75 11.96 -3.23
C LYS A 20 -14.28 12.42 -3.12
N ARG A 21 -13.50 11.87 -2.19
CA ARG A 21 -12.07 12.16 -2.09
C ARG A 21 -11.27 11.23 -2.99
N LYS A 22 -10.21 11.72 -3.61
CA LYS A 22 -9.38 10.90 -4.51
C LYS A 22 -8.62 9.82 -3.72
N ALA A 23 -8.92 8.55 -3.99
CA ALA A 23 -8.38 7.43 -3.24
C ALA A 23 -7.50 6.52 -4.09
N ILE A 24 -6.47 5.96 -3.44
CA ILE A 24 -5.71 4.82 -3.95
C ILE A 24 -5.98 3.58 -3.09
N VAL A 25 -6.24 2.45 -3.74
CA VAL A 25 -6.46 1.15 -3.07
C VAL A 25 -5.26 0.26 -3.32
N PHE A 26 -4.55 -0.15 -2.27
CA PHE A 26 -3.41 -1.05 -2.40
C PHE A 26 -3.88 -2.51 -2.23
N CYS A 27 -3.84 -3.27 -3.31
CA CYS A 27 -4.32 -4.66 -3.37
C CYS A 27 -3.17 -5.67 -3.37
N VAL A 28 -3.51 -6.92 -3.04
CA VAL A 28 -2.56 -8.06 -2.96
C VAL A 28 -2.25 -8.71 -4.31
N SER A 29 -3.12 -8.52 -5.31
CA SER A 29 -3.02 -9.13 -6.63
C SER A 29 -3.89 -8.37 -7.64
N ILE A 30 -3.62 -8.55 -8.94
CA ILE A 30 -4.40 -7.95 -10.02
C ILE A 30 -5.88 -8.34 -9.89
N LYS A 31 -6.14 -9.63 -9.65
CA LYS A 31 -7.52 -10.14 -9.43
C LYS A 31 -8.23 -9.42 -8.28
N HIS A 32 -7.54 -9.18 -7.15
CA HIS A 32 -8.14 -8.44 -6.04
C HIS A 32 -8.41 -6.98 -6.43
N SER A 33 -7.47 -6.36 -7.15
CA SER A 33 -7.59 -4.98 -7.61
C SER A 33 -8.77 -4.79 -8.56
N LEU A 34 -8.94 -5.69 -9.55
CA LEU A 34 -10.09 -5.69 -10.45
C LEU A 34 -11.41 -5.86 -9.68
N ALA A 35 -11.47 -6.79 -8.72
CA ALA A 35 -12.65 -6.99 -7.89
C ALA A 35 -12.99 -5.75 -7.03
N MET A 36 -11.99 -5.00 -6.55
CA MET A 36 -12.21 -3.73 -5.87
C MET A 36 -12.78 -2.68 -6.81
N VAL A 37 -12.25 -2.57 -8.03
CA VAL A 37 -12.78 -1.67 -9.07
C VAL A 37 -14.25 -1.95 -9.35
N GLU A 38 -14.61 -3.22 -9.57
CA GLU A 38 -16.00 -3.63 -9.78
C GLU A 38 -16.90 -3.22 -8.60
N GLN A 39 -16.46 -3.43 -7.36
CA GLN A 39 -17.23 -3.05 -6.17
C GLN A 39 -17.42 -1.54 -6.03
N PHE A 40 -16.37 -0.74 -6.31
CA PHE A 40 -16.48 0.73 -6.30
C PHE A 40 -17.37 1.25 -7.44
N GLN A 41 -17.28 0.67 -8.64
CA GLN A 41 -18.13 1.02 -9.78
C GLN A 41 -19.60 0.68 -9.52
N ALA A 42 -19.88 -0.52 -8.97
CA ALA A 42 -21.22 -0.91 -8.56
C ALA A 42 -21.81 0.02 -7.48
N ALA A 43 -20.94 0.65 -6.69
CA ALA A 43 -21.32 1.65 -5.69
C ALA A 43 -21.40 3.09 -6.23
N GLY A 44 -21.22 3.29 -7.54
CA GLY A 44 -21.39 4.56 -8.25
C GLY A 44 -20.13 5.43 -8.37
N TYR A 45 -18.94 4.90 -8.07
CA TYR A 45 -17.69 5.66 -8.17
C TYR A 45 -16.95 5.40 -9.48
N ARG A 46 -16.24 6.43 -9.97
CA ARG A 46 -15.36 6.29 -11.13
C ARG A 46 -14.06 5.61 -10.68
N ALA A 47 -13.96 4.29 -10.86
CA ALA A 47 -12.81 3.52 -10.43
C ALA A 47 -12.07 2.87 -11.62
N ALA A 48 -10.75 2.75 -11.52
CA ALA A 48 -9.93 2.05 -12.51
C ALA A 48 -8.79 1.27 -11.85
N HIS A 49 -8.34 0.23 -12.53
CA HIS A 49 -7.17 -0.55 -12.14
C HIS A 49 -5.91 0.05 -12.77
N ILE A 50 -4.79 0.00 -12.05
CA ILE A 50 -3.47 0.36 -12.55
C ILE A 50 -2.40 -0.53 -11.91
N ASP A 51 -1.41 -0.94 -12.69
CA ASP A 51 -0.24 -1.70 -12.21
C ASP A 51 1.02 -1.33 -13.03
N GLY A 52 2.11 -2.07 -12.82
CA GLY A 52 3.38 -1.85 -13.54
C GLY A 52 3.36 -2.29 -15.01
N GLU A 53 2.38 -3.08 -15.44
CA GLU A 53 2.26 -3.60 -16.81
C GLU A 53 1.22 -2.83 -17.65
N SER A 54 0.48 -1.92 -17.01
CA SER A 54 -0.56 -1.10 -17.63
C SER A 54 0.01 -0.19 -18.73
N GLN A 55 -0.35 -0.46 -19.99
CA GLN A 55 0.11 0.31 -21.15
C GLN A 55 -0.42 1.75 -21.19
N ASN A 56 -1.59 2.00 -20.61
CA ASN A 56 -2.27 3.29 -20.53
C ASN A 56 -2.05 4.01 -19.19
N ARG A 57 -0.94 3.71 -18.50
CA ARG A 57 -0.63 4.24 -17.16
C ARG A 57 -0.71 5.76 -17.06
N ASP A 58 -0.12 6.48 -18.01
CA ASP A 58 -0.11 7.95 -18.01
C ASP A 58 -1.50 8.54 -18.23
N GLU A 59 -2.34 7.88 -19.04
CA GLU A 59 -3.73 8.29 -19.26
C GLU A 59 -4.57 8.13 -17.98
N LEU A 60 -4.42 6.99 -17.29
CA LEU A 60 -5.10 6.72 -16.02
C LEU A 60 -4.68 7.71 -14.93
N ILE A 61 -3.38 8.01 -14.87
CA ILE A 61 -2.81 9.02 -13.97
C ILE A 61 -3.44 10.40 -14.25
N ARG A 62 -3.44 10.85 -15.51
CA ARG A 62 -4.05 12.14 -15.88
C ARG A 62 -5.55 12.17 -15.59
N ALA A 63 -6.27 11.09 -15.90
CA ALA A 63 -7.69 10.99 -15.61
C ALA A 63 -7.98 11.05 -14.09
N PHE A 64 -7.11 10.52 -13.26
CA PHE A 64 -7.20 10.66 -11.81
C PHE A 64 -6.88 12.09 -11.33
N GLU A 65 -5.85 12.72 -11.88
CA GLU A 65 -5.52 14.12 -11.61
C GLU A 65 -6.64 15.08 -12.02
N ASP A 66 -7.31 14.83 -13.14
CA ASP A 66 -8.46 15.62 -13.62
C ASP A 66 -9.76 15.31 -12.85
N GLY A 67 -9.77 14.27 -12.01
CA GLY A 67 -10.98 13.80 -11.30
C GLY A 67 -11.99 13.03 -12.16
N ARG A 68 -11.61 12.68 -13.40
CA ARG A 68 -12.35 11.71 -14.23
C ARG A 68 -12.33 10.31 -13.62
N ILE A 69 -11.30 9.99 -12.84
CA ILE A 69 -11.22 8.81 -11.95
C ILE A 69 -11.13 9.30 -10.51
N GLU A 70 -11.92 8.70 -9.62
CA GLU A 70 -11.92 8.98 -8.18
C GLU A 70 -11.14 7.93 -7.39
N ILE A 71 -11.15 6.68 -7.87
CA ILE A 71 -10.53 5.55 -7.19
C ILE A 71 -9.54 4.87 -8.15
N LEU A 72 -8.26 4.90 -7.81
CA LEU A 72 -7.26 4.07 -8.47
C LEU A 72 -6.95 2.84 -7.61
N SER A 73 -7.23 1.65 -8.13
CA SER A 73 -6.88 0.40 -7.46
C SER A 73 -5.58 -0.14 -8.05
N SER A 74 -4.61 -0.39 -7.17
CA SER A 74 -3.21 -0.59 -7.51
C SER A 74 -2.66 -1.92 -6.98
N VAL A 75 -1.71 -2.51 -7.72
CA VAL A 75 -0.91 -3.65 -7.28
C VAL A 75 0.56 -3.32 -7.54
N ASP A 76 1.39 -3.44 -6.50
CA ASP A 76 2.85 -3.29 -6.57
C ASP A 76 3.39 -2.01 -7.27
N LEU A 77 2.58 -0.94 -7.39
CA LEU A 77 3.04 0.39 -7.85
C LEU A 77 3.77 1.14 -6.74
N VAL A 78 4.89 0.58 -6.31
CA VAL A 78 5.90 1.30 -5.51
C VAL A 78 7.15 1.60 -6.37
N SER A 79 7.01 1.48 -7.70
CA SER A 79 8.08 1.75 -8.66
C SER A 79 8.35 3.25 -8.83
N GLU A 80 9.58 3.57 -9.21
CA GLU A 80 10.01 4.92 -9.57
C GLU A 80 9.07 5.51 -10.64
N GLY A 81 8.59 6.74 -10.42
CA GLY A 81 7.70 7.45 -11.35
C GLY A 81 6.20 7.29 -11.08
N PHE A 82 5.76 6.79 -9.92
CA PHE A 82 4.38 6.97 -9.44
C PHE A 82 4.34 8.07 -8.38
N ASP A 83 4.16 9.33 -8.81
CA ASP A 83 3.99 10.49 -7.92
C ASP A 83 2.66 11.15 -8.27
N LEU A 84 1.66 11.02 -7.38
CA LEU A 84 0.32 11.56 -7.56
C LEU A 84 -0.01 12.44 -6.34
N PRO A 85 0.36 13.74 -6.35
CA PRO A 85 0.08 14.63 -5.23
C PRO A 85 -1.41 14.78 -4.95
N ALA A 86 -2.25 14.52 -5.96
CA ALA A 86 -3.71 14.54 -5.89
C ALA A 86 -4.32 13.43 -5.01
N ILE A 87 -3.57 12.42 -4.54
CA ILE A 87 -4.13 11.39 -3.66
C ILE A 87 -4.41 11.97 -2.28
N GLU A 88 -5.63 11.73 -1.81
CA GLU A 88 -6.13 12.18 -0.51
C GLU A 88 -6.33 11.04 0.49
N VAL A 89 -6.57 9.83 -0.02
CA VAL A 89 -6.95 8.67 0.79
C VAL A 89 -6.16 7.43 0.37
N ALA A 90 -5.47 6.82 1.32
CA ALA A 90 -4.85 5.50 1.17
C ALA A 90 -5.79 4.43 1.74
N ILE A 91 -6.14 3.42 0.94
CA ILE A 91 -6.92 2.27 1.39
C ILE A 91 -6.01 1.04 1.34
N LEU A 92 -5.66 0.49 2.50
CA LEU A 92 -4.72 -0.62 2.62
C LEU A 92 -5.47 -1.97 2.66
N CYS A 93 -5.65 -2.57 1.49
CA CYS A 93 -6.25 -3.91 1.34
C CYS A 93 -5.19 -5.03 1.18
N ARG A 94 -3.91 -4.66 1.26
CA ARG A 94 -2.77 -5.57 1.25
C ARG A 94 -2.12 -5.64 2.63
N PRO A 95 -1.98 -6.85 3.19
CA PRO A 95 -1.04 -7.09 4.26
C PRO A 95 0.39 -6.84 3.79
N THR A 96 1.01 -5.77 4.28
CA THR A 96 2.37 -5.37 3.91
C THR A 96 3.32 -5.88 4.99
N HIS A 97 4.26 -6.76 4.62
CA HIS A 97 5.21 -7.34 5.57
C HIS A 97 6.46 -6.49 5.81
N SER A 98 6.78 -5.60 4.86
CA SER A 98 7.96 -4.72 4.93
C SER A 98 7.56 -3.34 5.44
N LEU A 99 8.17 -2.90 6.55
CA LEU A 99 7.97 -1.55 7.07
C LEU A 99 8.34 -0.50 6.01
N SER A 100 9.45 -0.69 5.30
CA SER A 100 9.89 0.22 4.26
C SER A 100 8.86 0.35 3.14
N LEU A 101 8.25 -0.77 2.72
CA LEU A 101 7.22 -0.75 1.69
C LEU A 101 5.95 -0.02 2.17
N PHE A 102 5.55 -0.28 3.42
CA PHE A 102 4.41 0.40 4.05
C PHE A 102 4.62 1.92 4.12
N LEU A 103 5.80 2.36 4.58
CA LEU A 103 6.16 3.78 4.64
C LEU A 103 6.28 4.41 3.25
N GLN A 104 6.80 3.69 2.25
CA GLN A 104 6.84 4.16 0.88
C GLN A 104 5.44 4.36 0.30
N GLN A 105 4.52 3.42 0.51
CA GLN A 105 3.14 3.53 0.04
C GLN A 105 2.45 4.76 0.65
N ILE A 106 2.57 4.94 1.96
CA ILE A 106 1.89 6.01 2.68
C ILE A 106 2.55 7.38 2.45
N GLY A 107 3.88 7.42 2.38
CA GLY A 107 4.63 8.66 2.12
C GLY A 107 4.25 9.33 0.80
N ARG A 108 3.81 8.56 -0.20
CA ARG A 108 3.26 9.10 -1.46
C ARG A 108 1.94 9.81 -1.25
N VAL A 109 1.09 9.31 -0.37
CA VAL A 109 -0.21 9.90 -0.05
C VAL A 109 -0.06 11.13 0.85
N LEU A 110 0.90 11.10 1.78
CA LEU A 110 1.18 12.20 2.72
C LEU A 110 1.88 13.42 2.10
N ARG A 111 2.21 13.41 0.80
CA ARG A 111 2.81 14.57 0.13
C ARG A 111 1.92 15.81 0.27
N PRO A 112 2.40 16.92 0.83
CA PRO A 112 1.58 18.13 1.00
C PRO A 112 1.31 18.83 -0.34
N VAL A 113 0.19 19.54 -0.41
CA VAL A 113 -0.10 20.51 -1.47
C VAL A 113 -0.21 21.88 -0.81
N TYR A 114 0.81 22.72 -0.99
CA TYR A 114 0.91 24.01 -0.34
C TYR A 114 0.00 25.05 -1.01
N ALA A 115 -0.72 25.83 -0.21
CA ALA A 115 -1.36 27.05 -0.68
C ALA A 115 -0.31 28.11 -1.07
N PRO A 116 -0.58 28.94 -2.09
CA PRO A 116 0.30 30.06 -2.43
C PRO A 116 0.25 31.16 -1.35
N GLY A 117 1.27 32.02 -1.30
CA GLY A 117 1.29 33.20 -0.43
C GLY A 117 1.83 32.99 1.00
N TYR A 118 2.43 31.83 1.27
CA TYR A 118 3.07 31.49 2.54
C TYR A 118 4.59 31.33 2.36
N ASP A 119 5.35 31.60 3.42
CA ASP A 119 6.80 31.37 3.45
C ASP A 119 7.12 29.89 3.68
N LEU A 120 7.61 29.20 2.65
CA LEU A 120 7.91 27.76 2.72
C LEU A 120 9.28 27.43 3.34
N GLU A 121 10.12 28.44 3.61
CA GLU A 121 11.43 28.23 4.23
C GLU A 121 11.28 27.95 5.74
N THR A 122 10.27 28.54 6.38
CA THR A 122 9.98 28.30 7.81
C THR A 122 9.07 27.09 8.03
N GLN A 123 9.25 26.41 9.16
CA GLN A 123 8.35 25.32 9.55
C GLN A 123 6.93 25.82 9.76
N GLU A 124 6.77 26.99 10.39
CA GLU A 124 5.47 27.60 10.64
C GLU A 124 4.75 27.94 9.33
N GLY A 125 5.43 28.57 8.37
CA GLY A 125 4.82 28.89 7.08
C GLY A 125 4.47 27.66 6.26
N ARG A 126 5.26 26.57 6.33
CA ARG A 126 4.87 25.27 5.73
C ARG A 126 3.60 24.69 6.37
N ILE A 127 3.48 24.73 7.70
CA ILE A 127 2.29 24.23 8.41
C ILE A 127 1.05 25.04 8.00
N GLN A 128 1.17 26.37 7.97
CA GLN A 128 0.09 27.27 7.53
C GLN A 128 -0.30 27.02 6.07
N ALA A 129 0.67 26.86 5.18
CA ALA A 129 0.44 26.56 3.77
C ALA A 129 -0.25 25.21 3.53
N ILE A 130 0.05 24.19 4.35
CA ILE A 130 -0.65 22.89 4.32
C ILE A 130 -2.08 23.07 4.82
N ALA A 131 -2.27 23.72 5.96
CA ALA A 131 -3.58 23.93 6.57
C ALA A 131 -4.53 24.72 5.65
N ALA A 132 -4.01 25.71 4.91
CA ALA A 132 -4.74 26.48 3.91
C ALA A 132 -4.81 25.82 2.53
N GLY A 133 -4.07 24.72 2.33
CA GLY A 133 -4.00 24.02 1.06
C GLY A 133 -5.26 23.22 0.75
N PRO A 134 -5.42 22.75 -0.50
CA PRO A 134 -6.56 21.91 -0.89
C PRO A 134 -6.50 20.50 -0.25
N LYS A 135 -5.34 20.12 0.31
CA LYS A 135 -5.13 18.85 1.00
C LYS A 135 -4.45 19.07 2.35
N PRO A 136 -5.19 19.51 3.38
CA PRO A 136 -4.63 19.78 4.71
C PRO A 136 -4.31 18.50 5.49
N TYR A 137 -4.94 17.37 5.13
CA TYR A 137 -4.67 16.06 5.71
C TYR A 137 -4.96 14.94 4.69
N ALA A 138 -4.35 13.78 4.93
CA ALA A 138 -4.68 12.55 4.23
C ALA A 138 -5.38 11.56 5.18
N LEU A 139 -6.19 10.65 4.61
CA LEU A 139 -6.81 9.57 5.37
C LEU A 139 -6.15 8.23 5.03
N ILE A 140 -5.95 7.40 6.05
CA ILE A 140 -5.44 6.04 5.89
C ILE A 140 -6.48 5.07 6.42
N LEU A 141 -7.11 4.32 5.50
CA LEU A 141 -8.10 3.30 5.81
C LEU A 141 -7.42 1.93 5.77
N ASP A 142 -7.02 1.43 6.95
CA ASP A 142 -6.24 0.20 7.06
C ASP A 142 -7.11 -1.05 7.29
N HIS A 143 -7.52 -1.68 6.18
CA HIS A 143 -8.30 -2.92 6.18
C HIS A 143 -7.43 -4.19 6.33
N SER A 144 -6.10 -4.03 6.46
CA SER A 144 -5.14 -5.14 6.51
C SER A 144 -4.39 -5.23 7.83
N ALA A 145 -4.76 -4.38 8.80
CA ALA A 145 -4.14 -4.29 10.11
C ALA A 145 -2.61 -4.07 10.05
N ASN A 146 -2.15 -3.29 9.07
CA ASN A 146 -0.74 -2.92 8.93
C ASN A 146 -0.23 -2.06 10.09
N THR A 147 -1.04 -1.08 10.50
CA THR A 147 -0.78 -0.11 11.58
C THR A 147 -0.95 -0.73 12.96
N ILE A 148 -1.77 -1.78 13.09
CA ILE A 148 -2.09 -2.42 14.36
C ILE A 148 -0.89 -3.25 14.86
N ASP A 149 -0.62 -3.18 16.17
CA ASP A 149 0.44 -3.94 16.83
C ASP A 149 0.29 -5.47 16.67
N LYS A 150 1.41 -6.19 16.74
CA LYS A 150 1.44 -7.66 16.55
C LYS A 150 0.75 -8.43 17.66
N ASP A 151 0.84 -7.96 18.90
CA ASP A 151 0.15 -8.51 20.08
C ASP A 151 -1.38 -8.36 19.96
N LYS A 152 -1.84 -7.33 19.25
CA LYS A 152 -3.26 -7.11 18.91
C LYS A 152 -3.68 -7.77 17.59
N GLY A 153 -2.82 -8.62 17.02
CA GLY A 153 -3.11 -9.39 15.80
C GLY A 153 -2.86 -8.66 14.48
N GLY A 154 -2.22 -7.49 14.51
CA GLY A 154 -1.81 -6.75 13.32
C GLY A 154 -0.40 -7.08 12.81
N ARG A 155 0.18 -6.19 12.02
CA ARG A 155 1.53 -6.35 11.45
C ARG A 155 2.62 -5.65 12.26
N GLY A 156 2.23 -4.74 13.15
CA GLY A 156 3.10 -3.98 14.04
C GLY A 156 4.05 -3.06 13.30
N HIS A 157 3.55 -2.35 12.29
CA HIS A 157 4.28 -1.20 11.76
C HIS A 157 4.04 0.06 12.59
N GLY A 158 2.93 0.17 13.32
CA GLY A 158 2.53 1.42 13.96
C GLY A 158 1.97 2.44 12.96
N LEU A 159 1.63 3.63 13.44
CA LEU A 159 1.25 4.75 12.59
C LEU A 159 2.46 5.30 11.82
N PRO A 160 2.25 5.90 10.63
CA PRO A 160 3.35 6.41 9.81
C PRO A 160 4.20 7.48 10.49
N ASP A 161 3.58 8.25 11.38
CA ASP A 161 4.13 9.36 12.16
C ASP A 161 4.65 8.96 13.55
N ASP A 162 4.56 7.67 13.92
CA ASP A 162 5.18 7.17 15.16
C ASP A 162 6.69 7.42 15.15
N ASP A 163 7.23 7.79 16.32
CA ASP A 163 8.67 7.94 16.55
C ASP A 163 9.41 6.62 16.30
N ARG A 164 10.55 6.69 15.60
CA ARG A 164 11.33 5.52 15.19
C ARG A 164 12.82 5.75 15.32
N ASP A 165 13.48 4.83 16.00
CA ASP A 165 14.92 4.74 16.05
C ASP A 165 15.47 4.03 14.81
N TRP A 166 16.18 4.78 13.96
CA TRP A 166 16.82 4.25 12.77
C TRP A 166 18.27 3.87 13.08
N THR A 167 18.60 2.58 12.95
CA THR A 167 19.97 2.10 13.06
C THR A 167 20.53 1.74 11.68
N LEU A 168 21.73 2.21 11.35
CA LEU A 168 22.46 1.76 10.16
C LEU A 168 22.97 0.32 10.28
N ALA A 169 22.95 -0.25 11.49
CA ALA A 169 23.17 -1.68 11.71
C ALA A 169 22.04 -2.47 11.02
N GLY A 170 22.30 -2.95 9.80
CA GLY A 170 21.30 -3.66 9.00
C GLY A 170 20.66 -4.84 9.74
N ARG A 171 19.44 -5.21 9.33
CA ARG A 171 18.76 -6.40 9.88
C ARG A 171 19.57 -7.67 9.60
N LYS A 172 19.90 -8.44 10.65
CA LYS A 172 20.43 -9.81 10.49
C LYS A 172 19.43 -10.65 9.68
N ARG A 173 19.78 -11.04 8.44
CA ARG A 173 18.97 -11.97 7.64
C ARG A 173 18.83 -13.29 8.41
N LYS A 174 17.60 -13.73 8.67
CA LYS A 174 17.35 -15.10 9.13
C LYS A 174 17.83 -16.06 8.04
N ALA A 175 18.66 -17.03 8.41
CA ALA A 175 19.10 -18.08 7.51
C ALA A 175 17.88 -18.79 6.91
N ARG A 176 17.85 -18.94 5.58
CA ARG A 176 16.81 -19.73 4.88
C ARG A 176 16.90 -21.16 5.40
N ARG A 177 15.86 -21.63 6.12
CA ARG A 177 15.79 -23.02 6.55
C ARG A 177 15.48 -23.88 5.32
N CYS A 178 16.50 -24.56 4.79
CA CYS A 178 16.35 -25.55 3.73
C CYS A 178 15.38 -26.63 4.23
N ARG A 179 14.19 -26.72 3.63
CA ARG A 179 13.25 -27.81 3.92
C ARG A 179 13.82 -29.06 3.25
N ARG A 180 14.42 -29.95 4.04
CA ARG A 180 14.70 -31.33 3.60
C ARG A 180 13.37 -31.97 3.17
N ARG A 181 13.16 -32.14 1.87
CA ARG A 181 12.10 -33.02 1.34
C ARG A 181 12.41 -34.43 1.86
N ARG A 182 11.54 -35.01 2.69
CA ARG A 182 11.58 -36.46 2.93
C ARG A 182 11.20 -37.14 1.62
N ARG A 183 12.16 -37.81 0.97
CA ARG A 183 11.84 -38.75 -0.11
C ARG A 183 11.21 -39.98 0.55
N THR A 184 9.93 -40.20 0.29
CA THR A 184 9.29 -41.50 0.47
C THR A 184 9.65 -42.34 -0.75
N GLY A 185 10.55 -43.30 -0.60
CA GLY A 185 10.98 -44.20 -1.68
C GLY A 185 12.12 -45.10 -1.22
N SER A 186 11.98 -46.40 -1.49
CA SER A 186 12.82 -47.54 -1.09
C SER A 186 14.34 -47.32 -1.19
N HIS A 187 15.07 -47.82 -0.18
CA HIS A 187 16.53 -47.78 -0.08
C HIS A 187 17.23 -48.56 -1.19
N ASP A 188 18.08 -47.86 -1.96
CA ASP A 188 19.18 -48.42 -2.73
C ASP A 188 20.49 -47.84 -2.15
N PRO A 189 21.38 -48.66 -1.55
CA PRO A 189 22.53 -48.20 -0.78
C PRO A 189 23.74 -47.72 -1.63
N THR A 190 23.63 -47.61 -2.96
CA THR A 190 24.82 -47.36 -3.82
C THR A 190 24.91 -46.00 -4.52
N MET A 191 23.98 -45.06 -4.32
CA MET A 191 24.03 -43.74 -4.99
C MET A 191 24.67 -42.62 -4.13
N PRO A 192 25.68 -41.88 -4.65
CA PRO A 192 26.26 -40.74 -3.95
C PRO A 192 25.30 -39.54 -3.87
N PHE A 193 25.27 -38.88 -2.71
CA PHE A 193 24.46 -37.68 -2.42
C PHE A 193 24.91 -36.48 -3.28
N LEU A 194 24.18 -36.14 -4.34
CA LEU A 194 24.29 -34.84 -5.00
C LEU A 194 23.39 -33.82 -4.31
N LEU A 195 23.99 -32.92 -3.53
CA LEU A 195 23.35 -31.66 -3.15
C LEU A 195 23.37 -30.72 -4.38
N SER A 196 22.22 -30.49 -5.01
CA SER A 196 22.03 -29.27 -5.81
C SER A 196 21.24 -28.25 -4.98
N CYS A 197 21.83 -27.07 -4.83
CA CYS A 197 21.13 -25.87 -4.38
C CYS A 197 20.65 -25.12 -5.63
N SER A 198 19.36 -24.73 -5.63
CA SER A 198 18.80 -23.67 -6.46
C SER A 198 17.83 -22.87 -5.59
#